data_AF-A0A934HX03-F1
#
_entry.id   AF-A0A934HX03-F1
#
_cell.length_a   1.000
_cell.length_b   1.000
_cell.length_c   1.000
_cell.angle_alpha   90.00
_cell.angle_beta   90.00
_cell.angle_gamma   90.00
#
_symmetry.space_group_name_H-M   'P 1'
#
loop_
_entity.id
_entity.type
_entity.pdbx_description
1 polymer ?
#
loop_
_entity_poly.entity_id
_entity_poly.type
_entity_poly.pdbx_seq_one_letter_code
_entity_poly.pdbx_strand_id
1 'polypeptide(L)'
;MKKNLVLILCLSLIFTLVGCNSDKKTNNSIQPTNEAQTLENSSKNTDDTKQTTNEKNNVDEKKGTTSNNANSTQSTKTSPDKQVAKDKNNVSQKITKVNSKVKLYNGTYFDDRRFGDNILKNYCEVVISNVTNTSFDFTVYEVNVVDGKKDKKVIFLRNTAVFTGDGTKATFYGKDYTLNFTFPNYHNAYPVVTDMKISGFKPLEGKTYVNNGIPGHEFG
;
A
#
# COMPACT_ATOMS: atom_id res chain seq x y z
N MET A 1 51.50 -25.25 11.48
CA MET A 1 51.43 -25.06 12.96
C MET A 1 51.98 -23.69 13.32
N LYS A 2 51.27 -22.94 14.19
CA LYS A 2 51.55 -21.63 14.86
C LYS A 2 50.34 -20.71 14.64
N LYS A 3 49.28 -20.87 15.44
CA LYS A 3 48.99 -20.33 16.79
C LYS A 3 48.16 -19.03 16.67
N ASN A 4 46.85 -19.22 16.85
CA ASN A 4 45.84 -18.18 16.99
C ASN A 4 46.11 -17.33 18.23
N LEU A 5 45.96 -16.01 18.12
CA LEU A 5 45.84 -15.12 19.28
C LEU A 5 44.53 -14.35 19.15
N VAL A 6 43.53 -14.83 19.90
CA VAL A 6 42.26 -14.14 20.13
C VAL A 6 42.44 -13.32 21.40
N LEU A 7 42.33 -12.00 21.31
CA LEU A 7 42.34 -11.10 22.47
C LEU A 7 40.91 -10.59 22.68
N ILE A 8 40.18 -11.23 23.61
CA ILE A 8 38.87 -10.79 24.08
C ILE A 8 39.11 -9.90 25.31
N LEU A 9 38.81 -8.61 25.20
CA LEU A 9 38.85 -7.66 26.31
C LEU A 9 37.43 -7.48 26.85
N CYS A 10 37.05 -8.26 27.87
CA CYS A 10 35.82 -8.06 28.63
C CYS A 10 36.04 -6.97 29.69
N LEU A 11 35.55 -5.75 29.45
CA LEU A 11 35.36 -4.77 30.52
C LEU A 11 33.89 -4.80 30.98
N SER A 12 33.66 -5.51 32.08
CA SER A 12 32.44 -5.47 32.85
C SER A 12 32.42 -4.21 33.72
N LEU A 13 31.60 -3.22 33.36
CA LEU A 13 31.23 -2.13 34.26
C LEU A 13 29.99 -2.55 35.06
N ILE A 14 30.24 -2.85 36.34
CA ILE A 14 29.22 -3.02 37.37
C ILE A 14 28.94 -1.62 37.93
N PHE A 15 27.73 -1.10 37.73
CA PHE A 15 27.21 0.01 38.53
C PHE A 15 26.15 -0.53 39.48
N THR A 16 26.44 -0.37 40.77
CA THR A 16 25.62 -0.75 41.91
C THR A 16 24.39 0.13 42.05
N LEU A 17 23.33 -0.50 42.54
CA LEU A 17 22.02 0.02 42.91
C LEU A 17 22.10 1.24 43.85
N VAL A 18 21.25 2.25 43.57
CA VAL A 18 20.70 3.13 44.62
C VAL A 18 19.19 2.98 44.57
N GLY A 19 18.65 2.38 45.63
CA GLY A 19 17.22 2.34 45.89
C GLY A 19 16.77 3.59 46.63
N CYS A 20 15.63 4.14 46.23
CA CYS A 20 14.76 4.91 47.10
C CYS A 20 13.36 4.30 46.97
N ASN A 21 12.98 3.53 47.98
CA ASN A 21 11.59 3.22 48.30
C ASN A 21 11.09 4.29 49.28
N SER A 22 9.90 4.83 49.04
CA SER A 22 9.11 5.52 50.06
C SER A 22 7.64 5.40 49.68
N ASP A 23 6.95 4.58 50.47
CA ASP A 23 5.51 4.35 50.44
C ASP A 23 4.69 5.55 50.95
N LYS A 24 3.45 5.59 50.46
CA LYS A 24 2.18 6.03 51.08
C LYS A 24 1.62 7.45 50.89
N LYS A 25 0.45 7.40 50.23
CA LYS A 25 -0.87 8.01 50.54
C LYS A 25 -1.04 9.54 50.36
N THR A 26 -2.01 9.94 49.51
CA THR A 26 -3.43 10.12 49.90
C THR A 26 -4.30 10.49 48.69
N ASN A 27 -5.53 9.97 48.72
CA ASN A 27 -6.71 10.27 47.89
C ASN A 27 -6.86 11.72 47.41
N ASN A 28 -7.38 11.88 46.18
CA ASN A 28 -8.69 12.48 45.98
C ASN A 28 -9.33 12.02 44.66
N SER A 29 -10.49 11.39 44.81
CA SER A 29 -11.48 11.12 43.78
C SER A 29 -12.38 12.34 43.65
N ILE A 30 -12.57 12.87 42.44
CA ILE A 30 -13.84 13.47 42.01
C ILE A 30 -14.09 13.05 40.54
N GLN A 31 -15.34 12.62 40.32
CA GLN A 31 -15.99 12.05 39.14
C GLN A 31 -16.04 12.97 37.90
N PRO A 32 -16.49 12.44 36.74
CA PRO A 32 -16.48 13.10 35.43
C PRO A 32 -17.68 14.02 35.24
N THR A 33 -17.48 15.11 34.50
CA THR A 33 -18.58 15.95 34.00
C THR A 33 -18.93 15.54 32.57
N ASN A 34 -20.12 14.96 32.42
CA ASN A 34 -20.83 14.88 31.15
C ASN A 34 -21.42 16.26 30.84
N GLU A 35 -21.14 16.82 29.66
CA GLU A 35 -22.08 17.72 29.00
C GLU A 35 -22.18 17.33 27.52
N ALA A 36 -23.29 16.67 27.21
CA ALA A 36 -23.85 16.62 25.88
C ALA A 36 -24.55 17.97 25.64
N GLN A 37 -24.21 18.66 24.56
CA GLN A 37 -25.09 19.66 23.96
C GLN A 37 -25.54 19.16 22.59
N THR A 38 -26.72 18.55 22.62
CA THR A 38 -27.62 18.37 21.49
C THR A 38 -28.20 19.75 21.14
N LEU A 39 -28.09 20.15 19.88
CA LEU A 39 -28.92 21.20 19.31
C LEU A 39 -29.60 20.61 18.07
N GLU A 40 -30.77 20.01 18.30
CA GLU A 40 -31.81 19.93 17.28
C GLU A 40 -32.34 21.34 17.05
N ASN A 41 -32.50 21.72 15.78
CA ASN A 41 -33.62 22.59 15.44
C ASN A 41 -34.24 22.06 14.14
N SER A 42 -35.48 21.58 14.30
CA SER A 42 -36.38 21.17 13.22
C SER A 42 -37.07 22.37 12.58
N SER A 43 -37.66 22.10 11.41
CA SER A 43 -38.66 22.91 10.67
C SER A 43 -38.05 23.87 9.65
N LYS A 44 -38.45 23.91 8.38
CA LYS A 44 -39.81 23.73 7.84
C LYS A 44 -39.74 23.48 6.32
N ASN A 45 -40.47 22.48 5.83
CA ASN A 45 -40.89 22.37 4.44
C ASN A 45 -41.90 23.48 4.11
N THR A 46 -41.77 24.13 2.96
CA THR A 46 -42.94 24.56 2.16
C THR A 46 -42.56 24.61 0.69
N ASP A 47 -43.30 23.84 -0.10
CA ASP A 47 -43.55 23.96 -1.53
C ASP A 47 -43.57 25.43 -2.02
N ASP A 48 -43.07 25.68 -3.23
CA ASP A 48 -44.01 25.91 -4.31
C ASP A 48 -43.44 25.71 -5.71
N THR A 49 -44.31 25.15 -6.52
CA THR A 49 -44.15 24.70 -7.90
C THR A 49 -44.21 25.89 -8.87
N LYS A 50 -43.46 25.82 -9.98
CA LYS A 50 -44.02 26.24 -11.28
C LYS A 50 -43.41 25.51 -12.47
N GLN A 51 -44.17 24.49 -12.85
CA GLN A 51 -44.28 23.87 -14.16
C GLN A 51 -44.60 24.92 -15.25
N THR A 52 -44.03 24.78 -16.45
CA THR A 52 -44.81 24.98 -17.68
C THR A 52 -44.31 24.02 -18.76
N THR A 53 -45.29 23.25 -19.23
CA THR A 53 -45.34 22.18 -20.22
C THR A 53 -45.41 22.74 -21.64
N ASN A 54 -45.04 21.92 -22.65
CA ASN A 54 -45.82 21.56 -23.85
C ASN A 54 -44.86 21.04 -24.94
N GLU A 55 -44.85 19.73 -25.22
CA GLU A 55 -45.62 19.04 -26.29
C GLU A 55 -45.09 19.37 -27.71
N LYS A 56 -44.90 18.47 -28.67
CA LYS A 56 -45.05 17.00 -28.83
C LYS A 56 -44.57 16.65 -30.26
N ASN A 57 -44.40 15.34 -30.52
CA ASN A 57 -44.48 14.62 -31.81
C ASN A 57 -43.23 14.60 -32.71
N ASN A 58 -42.90 13.55 -33.48
CA ASN A 58 -43.20 12.10 -33.54
C ASN A 58 -42.40 11.54 -34.75
N VAL A 59 -42.03 10.24 -34.72
CA VAL A 59 -41.60 9.34 -35.84
C VAL A 59 -40.38 9.75 -36.72
N ASP A 60 -39.56 8.89 -37.35
CA ASP A 60 -39.62 7.45 -37.66
C ASP A 60 -38.24 6.84 -38.02
N GLU A 61 -38.21 5.50 -38.04
CA GLU A 61 -37.43 4.57 -38.89
C GLU A 61 -35.88 4.46 -38.87
N LYS A 62 -35.44 3.38 -38.18
CA LYS A 62 -34.79 2.17 -38.73
C LYS A 62 -33.75 2.33 -39.87
N LYS A 63 -32.51 1.87 -39.64
CA LYS A 63 -31.90 0.67 -40.30
C LYS A 63 -30.45 0.45 -39.83
N GLY A 64 -30.18 -0.74 -39.29
CA GLY A 64 -28.81 -1.21 -39.05
C GLY A 64 -28.14 -1.71 -40.32
N THR A 65 -26.81 -1.56 -40.39
CA THR A 65 -25.94 -2.37 -41.28
C THR A 65 -24.59 -2.58 -40.59
N THR A 66 -24.25 -3.85 -40.37
CA THR A 66 -22.93 -4.36 -40.01
C THR A 66 -21.97 -4.23 -41.20
N SER A 67 -20.71 -3.87 -40.96
CA SER A 67 -19.61 -4.25 -41.87
C SER A 67 -18.30 -4.39 -41.11
N ASN A 68 -17.76 -5.61 -41.18
CA ASN A 68 -16.41 -5.98 -40.80
C ASN A 68 -15.40 -5.30 -41.73
N ASN A 69 -14.24 -4.87 -41.20
CA ASN A 69 -13.05 -4.82 -42.03
C ASN A 69 -11.82 -5.25 -41.23
N ALA A 70 -11.23 -6.34 -41.70
CA ALA A 70 -9.93 -6.82 -41.27
C ALA A 70 -8.85 -5.90 -41.87
N ASN A 71 -7.88 -5.49 -41.05
CA ASN A 71 -6.55 -5.19 -41.57
C ASN A 71 -5.50 -5.62 -40.55
N SER A 72 -4.90 -6.76 -40.88
CA SER A 72 -3.65 -7.23 -40.31
C SER A 72 -2.54 -6.29 -40.79
N THR A 73 -1.92 -5.56 -39.84
CA THR A 73 -0.63 -4.92 -40.09
C THR A 73 0.41 -5.57 -39.19
N GLN A 74 1.20 -6.42 -39.85
CA GLN A 74 2.42 -7.06 -39.39
C GLN A 74 3.35 -6.05 -38.71
N SER A 75 3.39 -6.09 -37.38
CA SER A 75 4.40 -5.37 -36.60
C SER A 75 5.65 -6.23 -36.51
N THR A 76 6.71 -5.69 -37.07
CA THR A 76 8.07 -6.21 -37.13
C THR A 76 8.58 -6.54 -35.73
N LYS A 77 9.07 -7.77 -35.57
CA LYS A 77 9.68 -8.26 -34.34
C LYS A 77 10.93 -7.44 -33.99
N THR A 78 10.93 -6.86 -32.80
CA THR A 78 12.17 -6.61 -32.06
C THR A 78 11.88 -6.86 -30.58
N SER A 79 12.21 -8.07 -30.13
CA SER A 79 12.11 -8.47 -28.72
C SER A 79 13.12 -7.70 -27.86
N PRO A 80 12.69 -7.27 -26.66
CA PRO A 80 13.45 -7.55 -25.46
C PRO A 80 12.57 -8.39 -24.54
N ASP A 81 12.73 -9.71 -24.64
CA ASP A 81 12.10 -10.68 -23.76
C ASP A 81 12.71 -10.54 -22.36
N LYS A 82 12.14 -9.65 -21.54
CA LYS A 82 12.40 -9.56 -20.11
C LYS A 82 11.08 -9.66 -19.37
N GLN A 83 10.72 -10.90 -19.04
CA GLN A 83 10.11 -11.34 -17.78
C GLN A 83 9.12 -10.34 -17.14
N VAL A 84 7.92 -10.25 -17.68
CA VAL A 84 6.77 -9.84 -16.86
C VAL A 84 6.33 -11.08 -16.09
N ALA A 85 6.39 -11.05 -14.75
CA ALA A 85 5.80 -12.11 -13.95
C ALA A 85 4.27 -12.06 -14.14
N LYS A 86 3.76 -13.04 -14.91
CA LYS A 86 2.34 -13.23 -15.16
C LYS A 86 1.81 -14.30 -14.24
N ASP A 87 1.83 -14.01 -12.95
CA ASP A 87 1.17 -14.87 -11.98
C ASP A 87 -0.30 -14.46 -11.87
N LYS A 88 -1.20 -15.44 -11.84
CA LYS A 88 -2.64 -15.22 -11.61
C LYS A 88 -2.96 -15.90 -10.29
N ASN A 89 -3.77 -15.25 -9.44
CA ASN A 89 -4.38 -15.86 -8.26
C ASN A 89 -4.99 -17.23 -8.62
N ASN A 90 -4.28 -18.35 -8.39
CA ASN A 90 -4.82 -19.68 -8.68
C ASN A 90 -4.17 -20.80 -7.87
N VAL A 91 -3.62 -20.49 -6.69
CA VAL A 91 -3.35 -21.53 -5.71
C VAL A 91 -4.55 -21.60 -4.78
N SER A 92 -5.35 -22.67 -4.95
CA SER A 92 -6.42 -23.05 -4.03
C SER A 92 -5.80 -23.56 -2.71
N GLN A 93 -5.07 -22.68 -2.03
CA GLN A 93 -4.76 -22.86 -0.62
C GLN A 93 -5.94 -22.27 0.16
N LYS A 94 -6.36 -22.97 1.22
CA LYS A 94 -7.32 -22.42 2.19
C LYS A 94 -6.63 -21.28 2.93
N ILE A 95 -6.68 -20.08 2.36
CA ILE A 95 -6.06 -18.91 2.93
C ILE A 95 -7.03 -18.29 3.94
N THR A 96 -6.63 -18.29 5.20
CA THR A 96 -7.35 -17.57 6.25
C THR A 96 -7.13 -16.07 6.05
N LYS A 97 -8.07 -15.43 5.36
CA LYS A 97 -8.15 -13.97 5.23
C LYS A 97 -8.56 -13.38 6.59
N VAL A 98 -7.81 -12.40 7.08
CA VAL A 98 -8.13 -11.69 8.34
C VAL A 98 -8.34 -10.20 8.09
N ASN A 99 -9.02 -9.52 9.03
CA ASN A 99 -9.12 -8.06 8.97
C ASN A 99 -7.75 -7.42 9.23
N SER A 100 -7.43 -6.37 8.49
CA SER A 100 -6.23 -5.56 8.67
C SER A 100 -6.26 -4.84 10.02
N LYS A 101 -5.13 -4.85 10.72
CA LYS A 101 -4.87 -3.98 11.88
C LYS A 101 -4.07 -2.73 11.51
N VAL A 102 -3.55 -2.68 10.30
CA VAL A 102 -2.87 -1.53 9.72
C VAL A 102 -3.81 -0.76 8.79
N LYS A 103 -3.50 0.50 8.54
CA LYS A 103 -4.21 1.38 7.62
C LYS A 103 -3.36 1.59 6.36
N LEU A 104 -3.55 0.69 5.39
CA LEU A 104 -2.93 0.79 4.07
C LEU A 104 -3.75 1.72 3.16
N TYR A 105 -3.06 2.51 2.34
CA TYR A 105 -3.70 3.44 1.42
C TYR A 105 -3.40 3.09 -0.04
N ASN A 106 -4.37 3.38 -0.91
CA ASN A 106 -4.14 3.43 -2.35
C ASN A 106 -3.04 4.46 -2.65
N GLY A 107 -2.20 4.18 -3.64
CA GLY A 107 -1.10 5.08 -4.00
C GLY A 107 0.09 4.33 -4.57
N THR A 108 1.17 5.06 -4.81
CA THR A 108 2.44 4.48 -5.26
C THR A 108 3.42 4.52 -4.10
N TYR A 109 3.95 3.36 -3.75
CA TYR A 109 5.05 3.22 -2.80
C TYR A 109 6.34 3.11 -3.60
N PHE A 110 7.23 4.07 -3.41
CA PHE A 110 8.47 4.21 -4.15
C PHE A 110 9.62 3.56 -3.39
N ASP A 111 10.54 2.90 -4.09
CA ASP A 111 11.84 2.52 -3.53
C ASP A 111 12.47 3.74 -2.84
N ASP A 112 12.73 3.64 -1.53
CA ASP A 112 13.20 4.76 -0.70
C ASP A 112 14.55 5.31 -1.17
N ARG A 113 15.39 4.45 -1.75
CA ARG A 113 16.69 4.80 -2.33
C ARG A 113 16.62 5.72 -3.57
N ARG A 114 15.42 6.01 -4.08
CA ARG A 114 15.23 7.07 -5.09
C ARG A 114 15.31 8.47 -4.47
N PHE A 115 15.14 8.60 -3.16
CA PHE A 115 15.24 9.87 -2.45
C PHE A 115 16.67 10.11 -1.91
N GLY A 116 17.04 11.37 -1.72
CA GLY A 116 18.39 11.79 -1.29
C GLY A 116 19.34 12.12 -2.44
N ASP A 117 20.60 12.38 -2.10
CA ASP A 117 21.60 12.94 -3.03
C ASP A 117 22.04 11.96 -4.14
N ASN A 118 21.92 10.66 -3.90
CA ASN A 118 22.28 9.60 -4.84
C ASN A 118 21.03 8.98 -5.48
N ILE A 119 20.34 9.77 -6.31
CA ILE A 119 19.09 9.35 -6.96
C ILE A 119 19.35 8.15 -7.89
N LEU A 120 18.79 7.00 -7.52
CA LEU A 120 18.78 5.81 -8.38
C LEU A 120 18.07 6.09 -9.71
N LYS A 121 18.75 5.76 -10.81
CA LYS A 121 18.19 5.80 -12.17
C LYS A 121 17.35 4.57 -12.50
N ASN A 122 17.52 3.46 -11.78
CA ASN A 122 16.67 2.28 -11.88
C ASN A 122 16.12 1.93 -10.49
N TYR A 123 14.80 1.88 -10.37
CA TYR A 123 14.11 1.55 -9.13
C TYR A 123 12.77 0.87 -9.42
N CYS A 124 12.12 0.34 -8.38
CA CYS A 124 10.78 -0.21 -8.50
C CYS A 124 9.72 0.71 -7.89
N GLU A 125 8.54 0.72 -8.48
CA GLU A 125 7.33 1.34 -7.92
C GLU A 125 6.29 0.26 -7.66
N VAL A 126 5.71 0.26 -6.47
CA VAL A 126 4.63 -0.64 -6.08
C VAL A 126 3.35 0.19 -6.03
N VAL A 127 2.46 -0.03 -6.98
CA VAL A 127 1.16 0.65 -7.03
C VAL A 127 0.15 -0.20 -6.28
N ILE A 128 -0.42 0.37 -5.22
CA ILE A 128 -1.47 -0.23 -4.39
C ILE A 128 -2.81 0.37 -4.78
N SER A 129 -3.83 -0.48 -4.97
CA SER A 129 -5.19 -0.07 -5.27
C SER A 129 -6.21 -1.02 -4.64
N ASN A 130 -7.49 -0.67 -4.72
CA ASN A 130 -8.61 -1.52 -4.25
C ASN A 130 -8.41 -2.03 -2.81
N VAL A 131 -7.87 -1.19 -1.92
CA VAL A 131 -7.68 -1.56 -0.52
C VAL A 131 -9.06 -1.78 0.13
N THR A 132 -9.19 -2.91 0.79
CA THR A 132 -10.32 -3.29 1.63
C THR A 132 -9.81 -3.60 3.03
N ASN A 133 -10.72 -3.89 3.97
CA ASN A 133 -10.34 -4.33 5.32
C ASN A 133 -9.59 -5.67 5.34
N THR A 134 -9.48 -6.40 4.23
CA THR A 134 -9.00 -7.79 4.25
C THR A 134 -8.06 -8.11 3.08
N SER A 135 -7.95 -7.24 2.09
CA SER A 135 -7.09 -7.41 0.91
C SER A 135 -6.82 -6.10 0.20
N PHE A 136 -5.83 -6.10 -0.69
CA PHE A 136 -5.56 -5.01 -1.62
C PHE A 136 -4.99 -5.54 -2.93
N ASP A 137 -5.18 -4.80 -4.01
CA ASP A 137 -4.51 -5.06 -5.28
C ASP A 137 -3.14 -4.38 -5.29
N PHE A 138 -2.18 -4.99 -5.97
CA PHE A 138 -0.86 -4.42 -6.21
C PHE A 138 -0.39 -4.68 -7.64
N THR A 139 0.39 -3.75 -8.19
CA THR A 139 1.12 -3.89 -9.47
C THR A 139 2.54 -3.39 -9.27
N VAL A 140 3.52 -4.07 -9.85
CA VAL A 140 4.93 -3.69 -9.71
C VAL A 140 5.47 -3.22 -11.05
N TYR A 141 6.10 -2.06 -11.03
CA TYR A 141 6.80 -1.48 -12.16
C TYR A 141 8.29 -1.38 -11.88
N GLU A 142 9.09 -1.65 -12.90
CA GLU A 142 10.47 -1.18 -12.98
C GLU A 142 10.45 0.18 -13.69
N VAL A 143 11.16 1.15 -13.12
CA VAL A 143 11.30 2.48 -13.70
C VAL A 143 12.77 2.73 -13.98
N ASN A 144 13.06 3.10 -15.22
CA ASN A 144 14.36 3.55 -15.68
C ASN A 144 14.29 5.03 -16.03
N VAL A 145 15.21 5.82 -15.51
CA VAL A 145 15.33 7.25 -15.78
C VAL A 145 16.60 7.50 -16.59
N VAL A 146 16.41 7.85 -17.87
CA VAL A 146 17.50 8.16 -18.80
C VAL A 146 17.28 9.57 -19.31
N ASP A 147 18.27 10.45 -19.11
CA ASP A 147 18.22 11.86 -19.53
C ASP A 147 16.95 12.60 -19.07
N GLY A 148 16.52 12.35 -17.83
CA GLY A 148 15.32 12.93 -17.23
C GLY A 148 14.00 12.33 -17.72
N LYS A 149 14.01 11.43 -18.70
CA LYS A 149 12.82 10.72 -19.19
C LYS A 149 12.64 9.42 -18.43
N LYS A 150 11.40 9.17 -17.98
CA LYS A 150 11.01 7.96 -17.28
C LYS A 150 10.46 6.94 -18.27
N ASP A 151 11.10 5.79 -18.36
CA ASP A 151 10.55 4.58 -18.95
C ASP A 151 10.02 3.68 -17.83
N LYS A 152 8.75 3.29 -17.92
CA LYS A 152 8.04 2.55 -16.88
C LYS A 152 7.51 1.25 -17.46
N LYS A 153 8.04 0.14 -16.95
CA LYS A 153 7.72 -1.21 -17.41
C LYS A 153 7.04 -2.01 -16.30
N VAL A 154 5.90 -2.64 -16.61
CA VAL A 154 5.28 -3.59 -15.68
C VAL A 154 6.16 -4.84 -15.58
N ILE A 155 6.59 -5.20 -14.37
CA ILE A 155 7.38 -6.42 -14.11
C ILE A 155 6.62 -7.46 -13.28
N PHE A 156 5.52 -7.06 -12.64
CA PHE A 156 4.58 -7.95 -11.97
C PHE A 156 3.15 -7.46 -12.23
N LEU A 157 2.32 -8.30 -12.87
CA LEU A 157 0.95 -7.93 -13.21
C LEU A 157 0.08 -7.71 -11.96
N ARG A 158 -1.03 -6.98 -12.15
CA ARG A 158 -1.98 -6.71 -11.07
C ARG A 158 -2.50 -8.01 -10.45
N ASN A 159 -2.28 -8.15 -9.16
CA ASN A 159 -2.72 -9.28 -8.35
C ASN A 159 -3.24 -8.78 -7.00
N THR A 160 -3.86 -9.67 -6.22
CA THR A 160 -4.46 -9.32 -4.94
C THR A 160 -3.72 -10.00 -3.80
N ALA A 161 -3.16 -9.23 -2.88
CA ALA A 161 -2.65 -9.73 -1.62
C ALA A 161 -3.76 -9.69 -0.56
N VAL A 162 -3.73 -10.64 0.37
CA VAL A 162 -4.68 -10.72 1.48
C VAL A 162 -3.97 -10.52 2.80
N PHE A 163 -4.60 -9.85 3.76
CA PHE A 163 -4.03 -9.74 5.10
C PHE A 163 -4.05 -11.11 5.78
N THR A 164 -2.97 -11.46 6.47
CA THR A 164 -2.72 -12.76 7.09
C THR A 164 -2.23 -12.60 8.53
N GLY A 165 -2.16 -13.71 9.27
CA GLY A 165 -1.69 -13.73 10.65
C GLY A 165 -2.60 -12.93 11.57
N ASP A 166 -2.04 -11.90 12.23
CA ASP A 166 -2.76 -11.01 13.14
C ASP A 166 -3.32 -9.75 12.45
N GLY A 167 -3.20 -9.64 11.12
CA GLY A 167 -3.65 -8.48 10.34
C GLY A 167 -2.59 -7.39 10.14
N THR A 168 -1.34 -7.61 10.59
CA THR A 168 -0.21 -6.67 10.40
C THR A 168 0.70 -7.00 9.22
N LYS A 169 0.37 -8.06 8.47
CA LYS A 169 1.10 -8.53 7.28
C LYS A 169 0.11 -8.94 6.21
N ALA A 170 0.57 -9.03 4.97
CA ALA A 170 -0.22 -9.57 3.88
C ALA A 170 0.60 -10.50 3.00
N THR A 171 -0.08 -11.40 2.30
CA THR A 171 0.56 -12.36 1.41
C THR A 171 -0.24 -12.47 0.11
N PHE A 172 0.47 -12.50 -1.01
CA PHE A 172 -0.06 -12.95 -2.29
C PHE A 172 0.44 -14.38 -2.54
N TYR A 173 -0.48 -15.26 -2.93
CA TYR A 173 -0.21 -16.67 -3.24
C TYR A 173 -0.45 -16.92 -4.72
N GLY A 174 0.61 -16.74 -5.50
CA GLY A 174 0.65 -17.10 -6.91
C GLY A 174 1.15 -18.53 -7.12
N LYS A 175 1.06 -18.99 -8.36
CA LYS A 175 1.54 -20.31 -8.78
C LYS A 175 3.06 -20.41 -8.68
N ASP A 176 3.76 -19.38 -9.13
CA ASP A 176 5.21 -19.36 -9.23
C ASP A 176 5.84 -18.48 -8.15
N TYR A 177 5.07 -17.54 -7.59
CA TYR A 177 5.54 -16.62 -6.57
C TYR A 177 4.62 -16.57 -5.35
N THR A 178 5.24 -16.57 -4.16
CA THR A 178 4.57 -16.15 -2.92
C THR A 178 5.21 -14.83 -2.47
N LEU A 179 4.45 -13.74 -2.52
CA LEU A 179 4.95 -12.42 -2.10
C LEU A 179 4.47 -12.13 -0.69
N ASN A 180 5.40 -11.86 0.23
CA ASN A 180 5.08 -11.45 1.59
C ASN A 180 5.31 -9.96 1.77
N PHE A 181 4.26 -9.28 2.23
CA PHE A 181 4.22 -7.86 2.52
C PHE A 181 4.29 -7.66 4.03
N THR A 182 5.22 -6.82 4.47
CA THR A 182 5.36 -6.39 5.87
C THR A 182 5.38 -4.87 5.93
N PHE A 183 4.85 -4.33 7.02
CA PHE A 183 4.65 -2.89 7.20
C PHE A 183 5.46 -2.41 8.42
N PRO A 184 6.77 -2.18 8.27
CA PRO A 184 7.57 -1.61 9.36
C PRO A 184 7.09 -0.18 9.70
N ASN A 185 7.44 0.29 10.89
CA ASN A 185 7.05 1.61 11.38
C ASN A 185 8.26 2.57 11.43
N TYR A 186 8.99 2.71 10.32
CA TYR A 186 10.24 3.50 10.33
C TYR A 186 9.99 5.00 10.47
N HIS A 187 8.84 5.49 10.00
CA HIS A 187 8.42 6.88 10.16
C HIS A 187 7.47 7.11 11.35
N ASN A 188 7.35 6.16 12.29
CA ASN A 188 6.50 6.29 13.48
C ASN A 188 5.02 6.64 13.20
N ALA A 189 4.47 6.18 12.07
CA ALA A 189 3.12 6.48 11.60
C ALA A 189 2.05 5.44 11.98
N TYR A 190 2.39 4.37 12.71
CA TYR A 190 1.45 3.31 13.08
C TYR A 190 0.11 3.86 13.64
N PRO A 191 -1.06 3.39 13.17
CA PRO A 191 -1.27 2.22 12.31
C PRO A 191 -1.17 2.50 10.80
N VAL A 192 -0.86 3.72 10.38
CA VAL A 192 -0.73 4.09 8.97
C VAL A 192 0.51 3.46 8.36
N VAL A 193 0.34 2.82 7.21
CA VAL A 193 1.44 2.20 6.46
C VAL A 193 2.10 3.25 5.58
N THR A 194 3.17 3.86 6.09
CA THR A 194 4.09 4.71 5.30
C THR A 194 5.18 3.89 4.64
N ASP A 195 5.57 2.76 5.25
CA ASP A 195 6.69 1.91 4.85
C ASP A 195 6.23 0.49 4.54
N MET A 196 6.76 -0.09 3.47
CA MET A 196 6.44 -1.43 3.02
C MET A 196 7.69 -2.18 2.61
N LYS A 197 7.81 -3.44 3.04
CA LYS A 197 8.83 -4.38 2.56
C LYS A 197 8.16 -5.58 1.90
N ILE A 198 8.70 -5.99 0.76
CA ILE A 198 8.15 -7.09 -0.04
C ILE A 198 9.26 -8.12 -0.29
N SER A 199 8.96 -9.39 -0.05
CA SER A 199 9.88 -10.51 -0.28
C SER A 199 9.24 -11.58 -1.15
N GLY A 200 10.04 -12.49 -1.72
CA GLY A 200 9.54 -13.56 -2.60
C GLY A 200 9.46 -13.17 -4.08
N PHE A 201 9.96 -11.98 -4.43
CA PHE A 201 10.20 -11.57 -5.80
C PHE A 201 11.50 -10.76 -5.86
N LYS A 202 12.55 -11.35 -6.45
CA LYS A 202 13.93 -10.82 -6.43
C LYS A 202 14.06 -9.33 -6.74
N PRO A 203 13.34 -8.73 -7.70
CA PRO A 203 13.41 -7.28 -7.95
C PRO A 203 12.99 -6.41 -6.76
N LEU A 204 12.26 -6.94 -5.77
CA LEU A 204 11.76 -6.21 -4.60
C LEU A 204 12.56 -6.46 -3.31
N GLU A 205 13.35 -7.52 -3.27
CA GLU A 205 13.97 -7.98 -2.03
C GLU A 205 15.01 -7.00 -1.49
N GLY A 206 15.03 -6.86 -0.16
CA GLY A 206 16.00 -6.02 0.56
C GLY A 206 15.74 -4.51 0.47
N LYS A 207 14.59 -4.10 -0.07
CA LYS A 207 14.23 -2.68 -0.30
C LYS A 207 13.07 -2.25 0.58
N THR A 208 12.99 -0.96 0.87
CA THR A 208 11.84 -0.34 1.52
C THR A 208 11.10 0.50 0.49
N TYR A 209 9.77 0.38 0.50
CA TYR A 209 8.87 1.12 -0.38
C TYR A 209 8.05 2.08 0.45
N VAL A 210 8.15 3.38 0.16
CA VAL A 210 7.57 4.44 0.98
C VAL A 210 6.54 5.25 0.20
N ASN A 211 5.46 5.66 0.86
CA ASN A 211 4.43 6.52 0.27
C ASN A 211 4.37 7.87 1.00
N ASN A 212 5.00 8.88 0.41
CA ASN A 212 5.00 10.25 0.92
C ASN A 212 3.73 11.04 0.56
N GLY A 213 2.76 10.41 -0.13
CA GLY A 213 1.51 11.05 -0.55
C GLY A 213 0.35 10.84 0.42
N ILE A 214 0.61 10.33 1.62
CA ILE A 214 -0.43 10.10 2.64
C ILE A 214 -0.59 11.38 3.47
N PRO A 215 -1.78 12.04 3.44
CA PRO A 215 -2.00 13.29 4.16
C PRO A 215 -1.73 13.17 5.67
N GLY A 216 -0.90 14.08 6.20
CA GLY A 216 -0.52 14.11 7.61
C GLY A 216 0.58 13.12 8.01
N HIS A 217 1.14 12.42 7.04
CA HIS A 217 2.24 11.45 7.21
C HIS A 217 3.36 11.67 6.19
N GLU A 218 3.49 12.90 5.71
CA GLU A 218 4.57 13.32 4.85
C GLU A 218 5.91 13.39 5.62
N PHE A 219 7.01 13.09 4.94
CA PHE A 219 8.38 13.11 5.44
C PHE A 219 9.31 13.80 4.43
N GLY A 220 10.39 14.39 4.94
CA GLY A 220 11.37 15.20 4.20
C GLY A 220 12.80 14.97 4.65
#